data_AF-A0A0D2P1V8-F1
#
_entry.id   AF-A0A0D2P1V8-F1
#
_cell.length_a   1.000
_cell.length_b   1.000
_cell.length_c   1.000
_cell.angle_alpha   90.00
_cell.angle_beta   90.00
_cell.angle_gamma   90.00
#
_symmetry.space_group_name_H-M   'P 1'
#
loop_
_entity.id
_entity.type
_entity.pdbx_description
1 polymer ?
#
loop_
_entity_poly.entity_id
_entity_poly.type
_entity_poly.pdbx_seq_one_letter_code
_entity_poly.pdbx_strand_id
1 'polypeptide(L)' 'MSSSTSTDQRQYQFDGPKTPKRTPMACVFCRGRKLKCDGNKPLCSNCDRRGLACSYSPVSPDEKK' A
#
# COMPACT_ATOMS: atom_id res chain seq x y z
N MET A 1 23.32 17.31 -40.41
CA MET A 1 22.37 16.32 -40.95
C MET A 1 23.06 14.98 -40.81
N SER A 2 22.69 14.04 -39.93
CA SER A 2 21.43 13.82 -39.24
C SER A 2 21.72 12.92 -38.01
N SER A 3 21.07 13.24 -36.89
CA SER A 3 20.56 12.32 -35.85
C SER A 3 21.59 11.46 -35.10
N SER A 4 21.94 11.71 -33.83
CA SER A 4 21.10 11.51 -32.63
C SER A 4 20.36 10.17 -32.73
N THR A 5 20.60 9.14 -31.92
CA THR A 5 20.48 9.12 -30.45
C THR A 5 21.04 7.81 -29.89
N SER A 6 21.76 7.88 -28.77
CA SER A 6 22.14 6.71 -27.96
C SER A 6 20.91 5.90 -27.54
N THR A 7 20.80 4.67 -28.01
CA THR A 7 19.76 3.71 -27.60
C THR A 7 20.39 2.36 -27.30
N ASP A 8 21.00 2.24 -26.12
CA ASP A 8 20.90 1.00 -25.35
C ASP A 8 20.97 1.34 -23.86
N GLN A 9 20.02 2.16 -23.42
CA GLN A 9 19.67 2.22 -22.00
C GLN A 9 18.90 0.94 -21.69
N ARG A 10 19.60 -0.17 -21.44
CA ARG A 10 18.97 -1.29 -20.72
C ARG A 10 18.61 -0.76 -19.34
N GLN A 11 17.35 -0.38 -19.19
CA GLN A 11 16.75 0.03 -17.94
C GLN A 11 16.91 -1.13 -16.94
N TYR A 12 17.95 -1.04 -16.12
CA TYR A 12 18.06 -1.80 -14.89
C TYR A 12 16.96 -1.29 -13.96
N GLN A 13 15.77 -1.87 -14.08
CA GLN A 13 14.71 -1.68 -13.10
C GLN A 13 15.18 -2.36 -11.81
N PHE A 14 15.74 -1.55 -10.91
CA PHE A 14 16.03 -1.93 -9.54
C PHE A 14 14.71 -2.03 -8.79
N ASP A 15 14.06 -3.19 -8.84
CA ASP A 15 13.12 -3.63 -7.82
C ASP A 15 13.92 -3.89 -6.53
N GLY A 16 14.36 -2.81 -5.87
CA GLY A 16 15.02 -2.88 -4.58
C GLY A 16 14.19 -3.73 -3.59
N PRO A 17 14.84 -4.35 -2.58
CA PRO A 17 14.15 -5.23 -1.66
C PRO A 17 12.98 -4.47 -1.04
N LYS A 18 11.76 -4.87 -1.44
CA LYS A 18 10.49 -4.42 -0.87
C LYS A 18 10.47 -4.97 0.55
N THR A 19 11.27 -4.38 1.44
CA THR A 19 11.14 -4.59 2.88
C THR A 19 9.67 -4.31 3.15
N PRO A 20 8.91 -5.31 3.61
CA PRO A 20 7.51 -5.09 3.90
C PRO A 20 7.54 -4.07 5.03
N LYS A 21 7.22 -2.81 4.69
CA LYS A 21 7.10 -1.72 5.66
C LYS A 21 6.07 -2.22 6.65
N ARG A 22 6.53 -2.74 7.78
CA ARG A 22 5.68 -3.31 8.82
C ARG A 22 4.70 -2.22 9.16
N THR A 23 3.47 -2.41 8.73
CA THR A 23 2.44 -1.39 8.85
C THR A 23 2.05 -1.31 10.31
N PRO A 24 2.25 -0.16 10.97
CA PRO A 24 1.93 -0.04 12.39
C PRO A 24 0.42 0.01 12.64
N MET A 25 -0.39 0.15 11.57
CA MET A 25 -1.83 0.34 11.65
C MET A 25 -2.56 -0.66 10.78
N ALA A 26 -3.42 -1.47 11.41
CA ALA A 26 -4.43 -2.26 10.72
C ALA A 26 -5.51 -1.33 10.14
N CYS A 27 -6.04 -1.68 8.96
CA CYS A 27 -7.18 -0.98 8.38
C CYS A 27 -8.40 -1.04 9.31
N VAL A 28 -9.35 -0.11 9.13
CA VAL A 28 -10.58 0.02 9.95
C VAL A 28 -11.35 -1.31 10.00
N PHE A 29 -11.44 -2.02 8.88
CA PHE A 29 -12.09 -3.31 8.80
C PHE A 29 -11.41 -4.39 9.67
N CYS A 30 -10.10 -4.57 9.48
CA CYS A 30 -9.35 -5.54 10.28
C CYS A 30 -9.29 -5.14 11.75
N ARG A 31 -9.23 -3.84 12.05
CA ARG A 31 -9.22 -3.32 13.42
C ARG A 31 -10.55 -3.59 14.13
N GLY A 32 -11.69 -3.32 13.49
CA GLY A 32 -13.01 -3.62 14.04
C GLY A 32 -13.27 -5.12 14.22
N ARG A 33 -12.71 -5.95 13.32
CA ARG A 33 -12.83 -7.42 13.39
C ARG A 33 -11.70 -8.12 14.15
N LYS A 34 -10.74 -7.36 14.71
CA LYS A 34 -9.53 -7.89 15.37
C LYS A 34 -8.75 -8.91 14.52
N LEU A 35 -8.72 -8.71 13.20
CA LEU A 35 -7.99 -9.55 12.25
C LEU A 35 -6.56 -9.04 12.05
N LYS A 36 -5.64 -9.95 11.71
CA LYS A 36 -4.29 -9.59 11.27
C LYS A 36 -4.37 -8.82 9.95
N CYS A 37 -3.89 -7.60 9.95
CA CYS A 37 -3.82 -6.76 8.75
C CYS A 37 -2.39 -6.71 8.26
N ASP A 38 -2.18 -7.01 6.97
CA ASP A 38 -0.86 -6.93 6.34
C ASP A 38 -0.48 -5.49 5.97
N GLY A 39 -1.47 -4.58 6.01
CA GLY A 39 -1.25 -3.16 5.72
C GLY A 39 -0.91 -2.83 4.27
N ASN A 40 -1.05 -3.79 3.36
CA ASN A 40 -0.87 -3.54 1.93
C ASN A 40 -1.78 -2.39 1.47
N LYS A 41 -1.24 -1.55 0.58
CA LYS A 41 -1.95 -0.47 -0.11
C LYS A 41 -2.05 -0.85 -1.60
N PRO A 42 -3.19 -0.62 -2.27
CA PRO A 42 -4.38 0.12 -1.82
C PRO A 42 -5.30 -0.66 -0.85
N LEU A 43 -5.33 -2.00 -0.95
CA LEU A 43 -6.17 -2.86 -0.11
C LEU A 43 -5.30 -3.85 0.68
N CYS A 44 -5.73 -4.16 1.91
CA CYS A 44 -5.13 -5.23 2.70
C CYS A 44 -5.45 -6.61 2.09
N SER A 45 -4.58 -7.62 2.22
CA SER A 45 -4.81 -8.95 1.61
C SER A 45 -6.14 -9.59 2.03
N ASN A 46 -6.56 -9.39 3.29
CA ASN A 46 -7.86 -9.84 3.80
C ASN A 46 -9.05 -9.10 3.17
N CYS A 47 -8.88 -7.81 2.91
CA CYS A 47 -9.89 -6.93 2.34
C CYS A 47 -10.06 -7.22 0.86
N ASP A 48 -8.93 -7.39 0.17
CA ASP A 48 -8.82 -7.76 -1.24
C ASP A 48 -9.48 -9.12 -1.52
N ARG A 49 -9.12 -10.16 -0.75
CA ARG A 49 -9.75 -11.49 -0.87
C ARG A 49 -11.26 -11.47 -0.63
N ARG A 50 -11.75 -10.55 0.20
CA ARG A 50 -13.18 -10.40 0.49
C ARG A 50 -13.90 -9.44 -0.45
N GLY A 51 -13.17 -8.72 -1.31
CA GLY A 51 -13.72 -7.66 -2.16
C GLY A 51 -14.36 -6.51 -1.35
N LEU A 52 -13.85 -6.24 -0.13
CA LEU A 52 -14.42 -5.24 0.77
C LEU A 52 -13.57 -3.96 0.79
N ALA A 53 -14.24 -2.84 1.11
CA ALA A 53 -13.60 -1.55 1.28
C ALA A 53 -12.52 -1.60 2.37
N CYS A 54 -11.27 -1.33 1.99
CA CYS A 54 -10.15 -1.17 2.91
C CYS A 54 -9.90 0.33 3.13
N SER A 55 -10.20 0.83 4.32
CA SER A 55 -9.86 2.20 4.72
C SER A 55 -8.90 2.18 5.89
N TYR A 56 -7.90 3.05 5.85
CA TYR A 56 -6.99 3.33 6.96
C TYR A 56 -7.33 4.74 7.45
N SER A 57 -8.43 4.86 8.21
CA SER A 57 -8.81 6.14 8.83
C SER A 57 -7.93 6.36 10.06
N PRO A 58 -7.20 7.50 10.15
CA PRO A 58 -6.68 7.94 11.43
C PRO A 58 -7.88 8.19 12.34
N VAL A 59 -7.81 7.74 13.59
CA VAL A 59 -8.82 8.07 14.60
C VAL A 59 -8.78 9.59 14.81
N SER A 60 -9.56 10.34 14.05
CA SER A 60 -9.92 11.70 14.41
C SER A 60 -10.60 11.58 15.77
N PRO A 61 -10.06 12.14 16.85
CA PRO A 61 -10.78 12.20 18.10
C PRO A 61 -12.05 12.99 17.80
N ASP A 62 -13.18 12.28 17.79
CA ASP A 62 -14.51 12.83 17.65
C ASP A 62 -14.64 13.99 18.65
N GLU A 63 -14.71 15.21 18.12
CA GLU A 63 -15.10 16.41 18.86
C GLU A 63 -16.53 16.20 19.37
N LYS A 64 -16.68 15.43 20.45
CA LYS A 64 -17.88 15.47 21.27
C LYS A 64 -17.88 16.78 22.05
N LYS A 65 -18.53 17.74 21.41
CA LYS A 65 -19.20 18.90 21.99
C LYS A 65 -20.01 18.55 23.24
#